data_AF-A0A3B8YX59-F1
#
_entry.id   AF-A0A3B8YX59-F1
#
_cell.length_a   1.000
_cell.length_b   1.000
_cell.length_c   1.000
_cell.angle_alpha   90.00
_cell.angle_beta   90.00
_cell.angle_gamma   90.00
#
_symmetry.space_group_name_H-M   'P 1'
#
loop_
_entity.id
_entity.type
_entity.pdbx_description
1 polymer ?
#
loop_
_entity_poly.entity_id
_entity_poly.type
_entity_poly.pdbx_seq_one_letter_code
_entity_poly.pdbx_strand_id
1 'polypeptide(L)'
;MDPSGTIRALAERCCAGIPAVTADLQIWADGQLHDLLTGVWETRHSLFARFALYGAVLASLGIVLAPLQRHLREWGVVILSLVALYLLGSGAMTISAVGFSVALWLAVERWPGRTGTLVCWTLIVALAAYPWLLPAELLVGNTSQMREFWAFASNVWLLRCIAYLVDRRSGKLARRSLREFLLATLFFPTFVNGPIETTEQMRDGRNHGPAVANWSEFRSYLRTLARSSARFLLGILKVLFATLYLGIDNDTIFATSGSAFSHPRLWLWPVELYITFYITFSGWTDISIALGRILGWDLIENFDRPWQSRSVAEFWRRWHISFGIWLRNYIYIPLGGNRRHPNLNVQATFLASGLWHVWGALKALGVTGYPPEAWIGFILWGFLNGSAVAAARFWNNTSALDSLRERLRRGLPSIVRHRAAQAMAFGFVALAWIPFFLPPWIGIENCWNILRRMVFLG
;
A
#
# COMPACT_ATOMS: atom_id res chain seq x y z
N MET A 1 -26.80 55.34 1.09
CA MET A 1 -26.33 54.34 0.11
C MET A 1 -27.08 53.07 0.36
N ASP A 2 -27.87 52.61 -0.61
CA ASP A 2 -28.73 51.43 -0.48
C ASP A 2 -27.88 50.14 -0.53
N PRO A 3 -27.75 49.38 0.57
CA PRO A 3 -26.94 48.15 0.62
C PRO A 3 -27.47 47.05 -0.30
N SER A 4 -28.75 47.13 -0.71
CA SER A 4 -29.39 46.09 -1.53
C SER A 4 -28.89 46.10 -2.97
N GLY A 5 -28.57 47.28 -3.52
CA GLY A 5 -28.06 47.43 -4.89
C GLY A 5 -26.65 46.86 -5.07
N THR A 6 -25.79 47.03 -4.07
CA THR A 6 -24.41 46.52 -4.12
C THR A 6 -24.35 44.99 -4.00
N ILE A 7 -25.20 44.39 -3.16
CA ILE A 7 -25.30 42.94 -3.02
C ILE A 7 -25.89 42.30 -4.29
N ARG A 8 -26.90 42.93 -4.91
CA ARG A 8 -27.50 42.45 -6.16
C ARG A 8 -26.51 42.50 -7.33
N ALA A 9 -25.74 43.58 -7.45
CA ALA A 9 -24.69 43.71 -8.46
C ALA A 9 -23.54 42.70 -8.27
N LEU A 10 -23.21 42.36 -7.01
CA LEU A 10 -22.22 41.31 -6.72
C LEU A 10 -22.74 39.92 -7.06
N ALA A 11 -24.00 39.63 -6.74
CA ALA A 11 -24.66 38.37 -7.06
C ALA A 11 -24.81 38.18 -8.58
N GLU A 12 -25.18 39.22 -9.32
CA GLU A 12 -25.28 39.20 -10.78
C GLU A 12 -23.90 39.00 -11.44
N ARG A 13 -22.83 39.60 -10.90
CA ARG A 13 -21.45 39.34 -11.36
C ARG A 13 -20.95 37.93 -11.05
N CYS A 14 -21.27 37.39 -9.87
CA CYS A 14 -20.96 36.00 -9.53
C CYS A 14 -21.75 35.01 -10.41
N CYS A 15 -23.02 35.31 -10.70
CA CYS A 15 -23.87 34.48 -11.55
C CYS A 15 -23.53 34.59 -13.04
N ALA A 16 -23.04 35.74 -13.52
CA ALA A 16 -22.64 35.91 -14.92
C ALA A 16 -21.46 35.02 -15.36
N GLY A 17 -20.61 34.57 -14.42
CA GLY A 17 -19.54 33.61 -14.67
C GLY A 17 -19.99 32.14 -14.64
N ILE A 18 -21.17 31.84 -14.09
CA ILE A 18 -21.66 30.46 -13.95
C ILE A 18 -21.90 29.80 -15.33
N PRO A 19 -22.57 30.45 -16.31
CA PRO A 19 -22.79 29.86 -17.64
C PRO A 19 -21.50 29.48 -18.37
N ALA A 20 -20.45 30.31 -18.26
CA ALA A 20 -19.15 30.05 -18.86
C ALA A 20 -18.43 28.88 -18.18
N VAL A 21 -18.40 28.85 -16.84
CA VAL A 21 -17.86 27.73 -16.07
C VAL A 21 -18.62 26.44 -16.34
N THR A 22 -19.95 26.49 -16.48
CA THR A 22 -20.75 25.31 -16.84
C THR A 22 -20.48 24.84 -18.27
N ALA A 23 -20.27 25.75 -19.22
CA ALA A 23 -19.92 25.40 -20.59
C ALA A 23 -18.52 24.79 -20.67
N ASP A 24 -17.53 25.36 -19.96
CA ASP A 24 -16.17 24.80 -19.90
C ASP A 24 -16.15 23.44 -19.20
N LEU A 25 -16.91 23.27 -18.11
CA LEU A 25 -17.09 21.97 -17.45
C LEU A 25 -17.76 20.96 -18.37
N GLN A 26 -18.75 21.39 -19.17
CA GLN A 26 -19.46 20.51 -20.09
C GLN A 26 -18.58 20.12 -21.27
N ILE A 27 -17.84 21.05 -21.88
CA ILE A 27 -16.83 20.77 -22.91
C ILE A 27 -15.74 19.83 -22.38
N TRP A 28 -15.26 20.09 -21.16
CA TRP A 28 -14.28 19.21 -20.51
C TRP A 28 -14.88 17.82 -20.26
N ALA A 29 -16.10 17.71 -19.73
CA ALA A 29 -16.78 16.45 -19.47
C ALA A 29 -17.07 15.67 -20.77
N ASP A 30 -17.50 16.35 -21.82
CA ASP A 30 -17.73 15.78 -23.14
C ASP A 30 -16.41 15.29 -23.75
N GLY A 31 -15.31 16.03 -23.56
CA GLY A 31 -13.97 15.61 -23.94
C GLY A 31 -13.48 14.37 -23.17
N GLN A 32 -13.73 14.31 -21.86
CA GLN A 32 -13.42 13.14 -21.03
C GLN A 32 -14.24 11.91 -21.44
N LEU A 33 -15.53 12.11 -21.71
CA LEU A 33 -16.44 11.06 -22.16
C LEU A 33 -16.04 10.57 -23.56
N HIS A 34 -15.68 11.46 -24.47
CA HIS A 34 -15.15 11.11 -25.79
C HIS A 34 -13.85 10.32 -25.68
N ASP A 35 -12.90 10.75 -24.84
CA ASP A 35 -11.66 10.03 -24.57
C ASP A 35 -11.94 8.63 -23.99
N LEU A 36 -12.95 8.49 -23.12
CA LEU A 36 -13.35 7.22 -22.52
C LEU A 36 -13.95 6.27 -23.58
N LEU A 37 -14.82 6.80 -24.45
CA LEU A 37 -15.48 6.04 -25.51
C LEU A 37 -14.52 5.64 -26.64
N THR A 38 -13.46 6.42 -26.87
CA THR A 38 -12.44 6.17 -27.91
C THR A 38 -11.22 5.39 -27.40
N GLY A 39 -11.14 5.09 -26.10
CA GLY A 39 -10.04 4.35 -25.48
C GLY A 39 -8.76 5.19 -25.23
N VAL A 40 -8.77 6.48 -25.59
CA VAL A 40 -7.63 7.41 -25.39
C VAL A 40 -7.45 7.77 -23.91
N TRP A 41 -8.53 7.72 -23.12
CA TRP A 41 -8.54 8.09 -21.71
C TRP A 41 -7.50 7.34 -20.87
N GLU A 42 -7.29 6.06 -21.17
CA GLU A 42 -6.37 5.18 -20.43
C GLU A 42 -4.90 5.58 -20.56
N THR A 43 -4.54 6.24 -21.67
CA THR A 43 -3.17 6.73 -21.90
C THR A 43 -2.91 8.09 -21.26
N ARG A 44 -3.97 8.88 -21.02
CA ARG A 44 -3.89 10.25 -20.48
C ARG A 44 -3.94 10.32 -18.96
N HIS A 45 -4.60 9.37 -18.31
CA HIS A 45 -4.84 9.40 -16.87
C HIS A 45 -3.91 8.45 -16.14
N SER A 46 -3.45 8.84 -14.94
CA SER A 46 -2.57 8.01 -14.11
C SER A 46 -3.29 6.77 -13.57
N LEU A 47 -2.51 5.75 -13.19
CA LEU A 47 -3.04 4.55 -12.52
C LEU A 47 -3.93 4.92 -11.33
N PHE A 48 -3.55 5.97 -10.60
CA PHE A 48 -4.32 6.51 -9.50
C PHE A 48 -5.72 6.95 -9.90
N ALA A 49 -5.84 7.81 -10.91
CA ALA A 49 -7.13 8.30 -11.37
C ALA A 49 -8.02 7.14 -11.86
N ARG A 50 -7.43 6.20 -12.61
CA ARG A 50 -8.13 4.99 -13.09
C ARG A 50 -8.64 4.12 -11.94
N PHE A 51 -7.79 3.82 -10.96
CA PHE A 51 -8.17 3.01 -9.81
C PHE A 51 -9.27 3.65 -8.97
N ALA A 52 -9.17 4.96 -8.70
CA ALA A 52 -10.18 5.68 -7.95
C ALA A 52 -11.54 5.70 -8.69
N LEU A 53 -11.54 6.05 -9.98
CA LEU A 53 -12.76 6.11 -10.78
C LEU A 53 -13.42 4.74 -10.94
N TYR A 54 -12.68 3.74 -11.44
CA TYR A 54 -13.22 2.40 -11.62
C TYR A 54 -13.61 1.77 -10.29
N GLY A 55 -12.84 2.03 -9.23
CA GLY A 55 -13.19 1.57 -7.89
C GLY A 55 -14.53 2.12 -7.40
N ALA A 56 -14.80 3.41 -7.60
CA ALA A 56 -16.08 4.01 -7.23
C ALA A 56 -17.25 3.44 -8.05
N VAL A 57 -17.07 3.26 -9.36
CA VAL A 57 -18.08 2.66 -10.25
C VAL A 57 -18.37 1.21 -9.82
N LEU A 58 -17.34 0.38 -9.65
CA LEU A 58 -17.49 -1.01 -9.26
C LEU A 58 -18.08 -1.17 -7.86
N ALA A 59 -17.70 -0.31 -6.91
CA ALA A 59 -18.31 -0.31 -5.58
C ALA A 59 -19.81 0.04 -5.64
N SER A 60 -20.18 1.00 -6.49
CA SER A 60 -21.58 1.37 -6.73
C SER A 60 -22.39 0.22 -7.34
N LEU A 61 -21.81 -0.50 -8.31
CA LEU A 61 -22.40 -1.74 -8.84
C LEU A 61 -22.54 -2.81 -7.74
N GLY A 62 -21.58 -2.91 -6.82
CA GLY A 62 -21.67 -3.79 -5.66
C GLY A 62 -22.84 -3.48 -4.73
N ILE A 63 -23.25 -2.21 -4.61
CA ILE A 63 -24.45 -1.80 -3.86
C ILE A 63 -25.71 -2.32 -4.54
N VAL A 64 -25.77 -2.32 -5.88
CA VAL A 64 -26.92 -2.85 -6.64
C VAL A 64 -27.14 -4.34 -6.37
N LEU A 65 -26.08 -5.08 -5.99
CA LEU A 65 -26.16 -6.49 -5.61
C LEU A 65 -26.73 -6.73 -4.20
N ALA A 66 -27.07 -5.67 -3.44
CA ALA A 66 -27.59 -5.77 -2.08
C ALA A 66 -28.82 -6.69 -1.91
N PRO A 67 -29.81 -6.71 -2.83
CA PRO A 67 -30.99 -7.57 -2.70
C PRO A 67 -30.68 -9.06 -2.85
N LEU A 68 -29.51 -9.42 -3.40
CA LEU A 68 -29.14 -10.80 -3.63
C LEU A 68 -28.80 -11.52 -2.33
N GLN A 69 -29.06 -12.83 -2.30
CA GLN A 69 -28.57 -13.70 -1.23
C GLN A 69 -27.05 -13.56 -1.08
N ARG A 70 -26.56 -13.67 0.16
CA ARG A 70 -25.16 -13.42 0.51
C ARG A 70 -24.16 -14.14 -0.41
N HIS A 71 -24.40 -15.42 -0.70
CA HIS A 71 -23.47 -16.20 -1.51
C HIS A 71 -23.38 -15.70 -2.97
N LEU A 72 -24.49 -15.21 -3.53
CA LEU A 72 -24.56 -14.59 -4.85
C LEU A 72 -23.88 -13.22 -4.85
N ARG A 73 -24.11 -12.42 -3.80
CA ARG A 73 -23.45 -11.13 -3.63
C ARG A 73 -21.93 -11.27 -3.56
N GLU A 74 -21.43 -12.24 -2.79
CA GLU A 74 -20.00 -12.54 -2.72
C GLU A 74 -19.43 -12.96 -4.09
N TRP A 75 -20.15 -13.77 -4.87
CA TRP A 75 -19.75 -14.07 -6.25
C TRP A 75 -19.78 -12.84 -7.15
N GLY A 76 -20.77 -11.97 -7.00
CA GLY A 76 -20.81 -10.70 -7.72
C GLY A 76 -19.62 -9.81 -7.40
N VAL A 77 -19.17 -9.76 -6.13
CA VAL A 77 -17.94 -9.04 -5.75
C VAL A 77 -16.69 -9.68 -6.35
N VAL A 78 -16.63 -11.02 -6.44
CA VAL A 78 -15.56 -11.71 -7.20
C VAL A 78 -15.57 -11.26 -8.66
N ILE A 79 -16.74 -11.29 -9.33
CA ILE A 79 -16.87 -10.86 -10.73
C ILE A 79 -16.44 -9.40 -10.91
N LEU A 80 -16.92 -8.49 -10.06
CA LEU A 80 -16.50 -7.08 -10.09
C LEU A 80 -14.99 -6.94 -9.91
N SER A 81 -14.38 -7.81 -9.12
CA SER A 81 -12.92 -7.80 -8.96
C SER A 81 -12.17 -8.30 -10.19
N LEU A 82 -12.74 -9.26 -10.92
CA LEU A 82 -12.20 -9.70 -12.21
C LEU A 82 -12.34 -8.61 -13.27
N VAL A 83 -13.46 -7.88 -13.27
CA VAL A 83 -13.65 -6.70 -14.12
C VAL A 83 -12.59 -5.63 -13.79
N ALA A 84 -12.29 -5.40 -12.51
CA ALA A 84 -11.23 -4.47 -12.11
C ALA A 84 -9.84 -4.90 -12.65
N LEU A 85 -9.49 -6.18 -12.53
CA LEU A 85 -8.25 -6.73 -13.10
C LEU A 85 -8.20 -6.57 -14.61
N TYR A 86 -9.32 -6.74 -15.29
CA TYR A 86 -9.42 -6.56 -16.73
C TYR A 86 -9.21 -5.10 -17.14
N LEU A 87 -9.89 -4.17 -16.46
CA LEU A 87 -9.87 -2.73 -16.80
C LEU A 87 -8.56 -2.02 -16.42
N LEU A 88 -7.88 -2.47 -15.36
CA LEU A 88 -6.61 -1.88 -14.90
C LEU A 88 -5.38 -2.66 -15.39
N GLY A 89 -5.58 -3.92 -15.77
CA GLY A 89 -4.58 -4.80 -16.35
C GLY A 89 -5.01 -5.22 -17.75
N SER A 90 -5.19 -6.53 -17.94
CA SER A 90 -5.60 -7.10 -19.23
C SER A 90 -6.44 -8.36 -19.06
N GLY A 91 -7.09 -8.79 -20.15
CA GLY A 91 -7.80 -10.08 -20.18
C GLY A 91 -6.88 -11.27 -19.89
N ALA A 92 -5.67 -11.28 -20.45
CA ALA A 92 -4.73 -12.36 -20.22
C ALA A 92 -4.24 -12.43 -18.77
N MET A 93 -3.99 -11.26 -18.14
CA MET A 93 -3.67 -11.19 -16.71
C MET A 93 -4.82 -11.69 -15.84
N THR A 94 -6.05 -11.32 -16.18
CA THR A 94 -7.25 -11.74 -15.45
C THR A 94 -7.45 -13.26 -15.52
N ILE A 95 -7.36 -13.84 -16.72
CA ILE A 95 -7.46 -15.29 -16.92
C ILE A 95 -6.35 -16.02 -16.16
N SER A 96 -5.12 -15.53 -16.23
CA SER A 96 -3.98 -16.10 -15.52
C SER A 96 -4.16 -16.03 -13.99
N ALA A 97 -4.65 -14.90 -13.47
CA ALA A 97 -4.92 -14.71 -12.05
C ALA A 97 -5.96 -15.70 -11.52
N VAL A 98 -7.06 -15.87 -12.26
CA VAL A 98 -8.14 -16.79 -11.89
C VAL A 98 -7.67 -18.25 -12.02
N GLY A 99 -7.07 -18.61 -13.15
CA GLY A 99 -6.59 -19.97 -13.42
C GLY A 99 -5.59 -20.42 -12.36
N PHE A 100 -4.60 -19.58 -12.04
CA PHE A 100 -3.65 -19.85 -10.97
C PHE A 100 -4.32 -19.98 -9.61
N SER A 101 -5.22 -19.05 -9.26
CA SER A 101 -5.90 -19.08 -7.96
C SER A 101 -6.73 -20.35 -7.79
N VAL A 102 -7.47 -20.76 -8.82
CA VAL A 102 -8.23 -22.02 -8.82
C VAL A 102 -7.31 -23.23 -8.71
N ALA A 103 -6.22 -23.26 -9.49
CA ALA A 103 -5.25 -24.35 -9.45
C ALA A 103 -4.59 -24.51 -8.07
N LEU A 104 -4.16 -23.39 -7.47
CA LEU A 104 -3.60 -23.38 -6.13
C LEU A 104 -4.62 -23.84 -5.09
N TRP A 105 -5.85 -23.33 -5.13
CA TRP A 105 -6.91 -23.74 -4.21
C TRP A 105 -7.19 -25.25 -4.32
N LEU A 106 -7.29 -25.79 -5.54
CA LEU A 106 -7.44 -27.23 -5.77
C LEU A 106 -6.26 -28.02 -5.20
N ALA A 107 -5.01 -27.58 -5.44
CA ALA A 107 -3.83 -28.24 -4.93
C ALA A 107 -3.76 -28.25 -3.39
N VAL A 108 -4.14 -27.13 -2.76
CA VAL A 108 -4.19 -27.00 -1.29
C VAL A 108 -5.27 -27.91 -0.71
N GLU A 109 -6.47 -27.94 -1.30
CA GLU A 109 -7.63 -28.62 -0.71
C GLU A 109 -7.79 -30.10 -1.11
N ARG A 110 -7.23 -30.53 -2.25
CA ARG A 110 -7.37 -31.91 -2.74
C ARG A 110 -6.13 -32.77 -2.57
N TRP A 111 -4.95 -32.18 -2.47
CA TRP A 111 -3.70 -32.94 -2.30
C TRP A 111 -3.09 -32.66 -0.92
N PRO A 112 -3.41 -33.46 0.12
CA PRO A 112 -2.77 -33.38 1.42
C PRO A 112 -1.32 -33.91 1.39
N GLY A 113 -0.60 -33.74 2.51
CA GLY A 113 0.72 -34.33 2.69
C GLY A 113 1.86 -33.60 1.98
N ARG A 114 3.04 -34.26 1.95
CA ARG A 114 4.30 -33.68 1.44
C ARG A 114 4.23 -33.38 -0.05
N THR A 115 3.72 -34.32 -0.85
CA THR A 115 3.61 -34.16 -2.31
C THR A 115 2.71 -32.99 -2.68
N GLY A 116 1.53 -32.88 -2.08
CA GLY A 116 0.64 -31.75 -2.34
C GLY A 116 1.23 -30.42 -1.86
N THR A 117 2.00 -30.43 -0.78
CA THR A 117 2.74 -29.23 -0.31
C THR A 117 3.82 -28.82 -1.30
N LEU A 118 4.57 -29.78 -1.87
CA LEU A 118 5.55 -29.51 -2.92
C LEU A 118 4.89 -28.91 -4.15
N VAL A 119 3.79 -29.49 -4.64
CA VAL A 119 3.02 -28.94 -5.78
C VAL A 119 2.59 -27.50 -5.51
N CYS A 120 2.08 -27.21 -4.31
CA CYS A 120 1.68 -25.85 -3.95
C CYS A 120 2.87 -24.89 -3.96
N TRP A 121 4.02 -25.27 -3.42
CA TRP A 121 5.21 -24.44 -3.44
C TRP A 121 5.76 -24.25 -4.86
N THR A 122 5.69 -25.26 -5.72
CA THR A 122 6.03 -25.13 -7.14
C THR A 122 5.13 -24.08 -7.82
N LEU A 123 3.82 -24.10 -7.53
CA LEU A 123 2.91 -23.06 -8.03
C LEU A 123 3.29 -21.67 -7.47
N ILE A 124 3.55 -21.54 -6.17
CA ILE A 124 3.98 -20.26 -5.58
C ILE A 124 5.28 -19.76 -6.20
N VAL A 125 6.25 -20.64 -6.45
CA VAL A 125 7.52 -20.31 -7.11
C VAL A 125 7.28 -19.92 -8.57
N ALA A 126 6.35 -20.57 -9.28
CA ALA A 126 5.97 -20.17 -10.64
C ALA A 126 5.29 -18.78 -10.66
N LEU A 127 4.41 -18.49 -9.69
CA LEU A 127 3.83 -17.15 -9.53
C LEU A 127 4.90 -16.13 -9.13
N ALA A 128 5.89 -16.48 -8.32
CA ALA A 128 7.02 -15.60 -8.12
C ALA A 128 7.74 -15.42 -9.46
N ALA A 129 8.28 -16.46 -10.09
CA ALA A 129 9.06 -16.35 -11.32
C ALA A 129 8.33 -15.82 -12.58
N TYR A 130 7.04 -15.46 -12.53
CA TYR A 130 6.29 -14.98 -13.68
C TYR A 130 7.01 -13.89 -14.52
N PRO A 131 7.76 -12.91 -13.94
CA PRO A 131 8.43 -11.89 -14.74
C PRO A 131 9.51 -12.43 -15.67
N TRP A 132 10.03 -13.63 -15.41
CA TRP A 132 10.97 -14.35 -16.28
C TRP A 132 10.26 -15.38 -17.16
N LEU A 133 9.11 -15.89 -16.73
CA LEU A 133 8.42 -17.00 -17.38
C LEU A 133 7.39 -16.56 -18.42
N LEU A 134 6.75 -15.39 -18.23
CA LEU A 134 5.73 -14.92 -19.16
C LEU A 134 6.39 -14.20 -20.35
N PRO A 135 6.05 -14.60 -21.60
CA PRO A 135 6.48 -13.90 -22.79
C PRO A 135 6.14 -12.40 -22.67
N ALA A 136 7.06 -11.52 -23.07
CA ALA A 136 6.84 -10.08 -23.04
C ALA A 136 5.59 -9.68 -23.84
N GLU A 137 5.21 -10.50 -24.82
CA GLU A 137 4.03 -10.43 -25.69
C GLU A 137 2.70 -10.59 -24.95
N LEU A 138 2.67 -11.32 -23.83
CA LEU A 138 1.50 -11.37 -22.93
C LEU A 138 1.34 -10.08 -22.11
N LEU A 139 2.37 -9.23 -22.11
CA LEU A 139 2.41 -7.88 -21.56
C LEU A 139 2.44 -6.80 -22.69
N VAL A 140 2.35 -7.18 -23.98
CA VAL A 140 2.41 -6.23 -25.11
C VAL A 140 1.12 -5.40 -25.17
N GLY A 141 1.30 -4.08 -25.33
CA GLY A 141 0.28 -3.05 -25.12
C GLY A 141 0.51 -2.19 -23.86
N ASN A 142 1.58 -2.44 -23.11
CA ASN A 142 1.81 -1.81 -21.80
C ASN A 142 2.14 -0.31 -21.85
N THR A 143 1.13 0.52 -21.54
CA THR A 143 1.40 1.78 -20.84
C THR A 143 2.14 1.45 -19.55
N SER A 144 3.12 2.26 -19.13
CA SER A 144 3.90 2.04 -17.88
C SER A 144 3.02 1.75 -16.65
N GLN A 145 1.80 2.28 -16.65
CA GLN A 145 0.80 2.14 -15.62
C GLN A 145 0.24 0.70 -15.44
N MET A 146 0.11 -0.08 -16.52
CA MET A 146 -0.40 -1.45 -16.40
C MET A 146 0.66 -2.40 -15.79
N ARG A 147 1.95 -2.20 -16.09
CA ARG A 147 3.06 -2.89 -15.38
C ARG A 147 3.06 -2.55 -13.90
N GLU A 148 2.91 -1.27 -13.59
CA GLU A 148 2.84 -0.78 -12.21
C GLU A 148 1.65 -1.41 -11.46
N PHE A 149 0.45 -1.38 -12.05
CA PHE A 149 -0.73 -2.04 -11.49
C PHE A 149 -0.49 -3.51 -11.20
N TRP A 150 -0.01 -4.25 -12.19
CA TRP A 150 0.21 -5.69 -12.06
C TRP A 150 1.30 -6.02 -11.04
N ALA A 151 2.34 -5.20 -10.94
CA ALA A 151 3.39 -5.35 -9.92
C ALA A 151 2.80 -5.24 -8.50
N PHE A 152 1.93 -4.25 -8.25
CA PHE A 152 1.23 -4.09 -6.98
C PHE A 152 0.23 -5.23 -6.71
N ALA A 153 -0.66 -5.51 -7.66
CA ALA A 153 -1.72 -6.50 -7.53
C ALA A 153 -1.14 -7.90 -7.27
N SER A 154 -0.14 -8.30 -8.05
CA SER A 154 0.52 -9.61 -7.89
C SER A 154 1.32 -9.71 -6.59
N ASN A 155 1.80 -8.61 -6.02
CA ASN A 155 2.49 -8.61 -4.72
C ASN A 155 1.53 -8.98 -3.58
N VAL A 156 0.38 -8.31 -3.52
CA VAL A 156 -0.65 -8.59 -2.51
C VAL A 156 -1.20 -10.01 -2.72
N TRP A 157 -1.49 -10.36 -3.97
CA TRP A 157 -1.99 -11.68 -4.33
C TRP A 157 -1.03 -12.82 -3.91
N LEU A 158 0.27 -12.71 -4.20
CA LEU A 158 1.28 -13.68 -3.81
C LEU A 158 1.31 -13.90 -2.29
N LEU A 159 1.31 -12.83 -1.51
CA LEU A 159 1.33 -12.90 -0.04
C LEU A 159 0.08 -13.58 0.53
N ARG A 160 -1.08 -13.34 -0.09
CA ARG A 160 -2.35 -14.01 0.29
C ARG A 160 -2.35 -15.49 -0.08
N CYS A 161 -1.81 -15.86 -1.24
CA CYS A 161 -1.64 -17.25 -1.65
C CYS A 161 -0.72 -18.02 -0.70
N ILE A 162 0.42 -17.42 -0.32
CA ILE A 162 1.34 -18.00 0.67
C ILE A 162 0.65 -18.16 2.03
N ALA A 163 -0.05 -17.13 2.50
CA ALA A 163 -0.77 -17.16 3.77
C ALA A 163 -1.80 -18.30 3.80
N TYR A 164 -2.64 -18.41 2.77
CA TYR A 164 -3.63 -19.48 2.66
C TYR A 164 -2.98 -20.87 2.69
N LEU A 165 -1.92 -21.07 1.90
CA LEU A 165 -1.18 -22.33 1.89
C LEU A 165 -0.65 -22.67 3.30
N VAL A 166 0.08 -21.74 3.93
CA VAL A 166 0.72 -21.98 5.24
C VAL A 166 -0.33 -22.23 6.33
N ASP A 167 -1.40 -21.46 6.36
CA ASP A 167 -2.44 -21.60 7.39
C ASP A 167 -3.24 -22.90 7.24
N ARG A 168 -3.52 -23.31 5.99
CA ARG A 168 -4.18 -24.60 5.72
C ARG A 168 -3.29 -25.79 6.08
N ARG A 169 -2.00 -25.73 5.74
CA ARG A 169 -1.05 -26.83 6.02
C ARG A 169 -0.66 -26.92 7.49
N SER A 170 -0.68 -25.82 8.22
CA SER A 170 -0.42 -25.80 9.68
C SER A 170 -1.64 -26.19 10.52
N GLY A 171 -2.80 -26.42 9.91
CA GLY A 171 -4.05 -26.76 10.61
C GLY A 171 -4.71 -25.58 11.33
N LYS A 172 -4.19 -24.36 11.18
CA LYS A 172 -4.74 -23.15 11.81
C LYS A 172 -6.02 -22.65 11.14
N LEU A 173 -6.19 -22.95 9.86
CA LEU A 173 -7.33 -22.50 9.06
C LEU A 173 -8.18 -23.69 8.64
N ALA A 174 -9.48 -23.63 8.91
CA ALA A 174 -10.45 -24.59 8.37
C ALA A 174 -10.55 -24.46 6.85
N ARG A 175 -11.02 -25.51 6.18
CA ARG A 175 -11.23 -25.50 4.73
C ARG A 175 -12.14 -24.34 4.32
N ARG A 176 -11.73 -23.58 3.30
CA ARG A 176 -12.53 -22.49 2.72
C ARG A 176 -13.11 -22.91 1.38
N SER A 177 -14.30 -22.39 1.09
CA SER A 177 -14.90 -22.53 -0.23
C SER A 177 -14.04 -21.81 -1.28
N LEU A 178 -14.14 -22.23 -2.55
CA LEU A 178 -13.44 -21.54 -3.64
C LEU A 178 -13.81 -20.06 -3.70
N ARG A 179 -15.08 -19.72 -3.46
CA ARG A 179 -15.56 -18.33 -3.41
C ARG A 179 -14.85 -17.50 -2.34
N GLU A 180 -14.75 -18.01 -1.11
CA GLU A 180 -14.06 -17.30 -0.02
C GLU A 180 -12.58 -17.11 -0.33
N PHE A 181 -11.94 -18.12 -0.93
CA PHE A 181 -10.56 -18.03 -1.35
C PHE A 181 -10.37 -16.97 -2.45
N LEU A 182 -11.13 -17.04 -3.55
CA LEU A 182 -11.07 -16.08 -4.65
C LEU A 182 -11.39 -14.66 -4.19
N LEU A 183 -12.39 -14.50 -3.33
CA LEU A 183 -12.75 -13.20 -2.78
C LEU A 183 -11.61 -12.62 -1.95
N ALA A 184 -10.92 -13.42 -1.14
CA ALA A 184 -9.77 -12.94 -0.39
C ALA A 184 -8.58 -12.63 -1.29
N THR A 185 -8.22 -13.52 -2.22
CA THR A 185 -7.00 -13.37 -3.04
C THR A 185 -7.14 -12.30 -4.10
N LEU A 186 -8.32 -12.16 -4.70
CA LEU A 186 -8.59 -11.26 -5.82
C LEU A 186 -9.45 -10.06 -5.42
N PHE A 187 -9.48 -9.64 -4.15
CA PHE A 187 -10.30 -8.50 -3.73
C PHE A 187 -9.80 -7.17 -4.32
N PHE A 188 -10.48 -6.63 -5.33
CA PHE A 188 -9.97 -5.48 -6.07
C PHE A 188 -9.69 -4.21 -5.27
N PRO A 189 -10.44 -3.87 -4.20
CA PRO A 189 -10.15 -2.67 -3.42
C PRO A 189 -8.72 -2.64 -2.88
N THR A 190 -8.05 -3.79 -2.81
CA THR A 190 -6.70 -3.92 -2.22
C THR A 190 -5.58 -4.16 -3.23
N PHE A 191 -5.85 -4.17 -4.54
CA PHE A 191 -4.81 -4.45 -5.55
C PHE A 191 -3.70 -3.40 -5.59
N VAL A 192 -4.03 -2.12 -5.40
CA VAL A 192 -3.04 -1.04 -5.46
C VAL A 192 -2.75 -0.52 -4.07
N ASN A 193 -1.66 -1.00 -3.47
CA ASN A 193 -1.15 -0.51 -2.18
C ASN A 193 -2.21 -0.53 -1.05
N GLY A 194 -3.13 -1.49 -1.12
CA GLY A 194 -4.15 -1.69 -0.09
C GLY A 194 -3.67 -2.62 1.03
N PRO A 195 -4.50 -2.81 2.07
CA PRO A 195 -4.23 -3.78 3.12
C PRO A 195 -4.07 -5.22 2.60
N ILE A 196 -3.20 -5.99 3.26
CA ILE A 196 -2.81 -7.36 2.90
C ILE A 196 -3.51 -8.35 3.85
N GLU A 197 -4.84 -8.40 3.82
CA GLU A 197 -5.59 -9.39 4.61
C GLU A 197 -5.37 -10.82 4.10
N THR A 198 -5.17 -11.73 5.03
CA THR A 198 -5.28 -13.17 4.82
C THR A 198 -6.74 -13.57 4.55
N THR A 199 -6.98 -14.78 4.04
CA THR A 199 -8.34 -15.29 3.83
C THR A 199 -9.16 -15.31 5.11
N GLU A 200 -8.53 -15.57 6.26
CA GLU A 200 -9.21 -15.56 7.55
C GLU A 200 -9.58 -14.14 7.99
N GLN A 201 -8.64 -13.21 7.90
CA GLN A 201 -8.91 -11.81 8.22
C GLN A 201 -9.99 -11.20 7.33
N MET A 202 -10.00 -11.55 6.04
CA MET A 202 -11.03 -11.11 5.11
C MET A 202 -12.42 -11.68 5.44
N ARG A 203 -12.45 -12.93 5.94
CA ARG A 203 -13.70 -13.55 6.40
C ARG A 203 -14.21 -12.90 7.68
N ASP A 204 -13.30 -12.63 8.62
CA ASP A 204 -13.61 -12.09 9.95
C ASP A 204 -13.96 -10.60 9.91
N GLY A 205 -13.36 -9.84 8.99
CA GLY A 205 -13.69 -8.44 8.71
C GLY A 205 -14.99 -8.26 7.92
N ARG A 206 -15.70 -9.33 7.55
CA ARG A 206 -16.96 -9.23 6.81
C ARG A 206 -18.07 -8.67 7.71
N ASN A 207 -18.82 -7.69 7.19
CA ASN A 207 -20.02 -7.14 7.83
C ASN A 207 -21.25 -7.31 6.92
N HIS A 208 -22.39 -6.68 7.27
CA HIS A 208 -23.64 -6.79 6.51
C HIS A 208 -23.58 -6.09 5.13
N GLY A 209 -22.62 -5.17 4.94
CA GLY A 209 -22.44 -4.41 3.71
C GLY A 209 -23.71 -3.65 3.31
N PRO A 210 -24.03 -3.56 2.01
CA PRO A 210 -25.21 -2.86 1.54
C PRO A 210 -26.51 -3.66 1.74
N ALA A 211 -26.44 -4.93 2.18
CA ALA A 211 -27.60 -5.76 2.41
C ALA A 211 -28.24 -5.41 3.76
N VAL A 212 -29.42 -4.80 3.71
CA VAL A 212 -30.15 -4.29 4.88
C VAL A 212 -31.51 -4.99 4.97
N ALA A 213 -31.87 -5.47 6.16
CA ALA A 213 -33.13 -6.19 6.39
C ALA A 213 -34.24 -5.27 6.95
N ASN A 214 -33.86 -4.16 7.57
CA ASN A 214 -34.78 -3.26 8.26
C ASN A 214 -34.27 -1.80 8.20
N TRP A 215 -35.11 -0.87 8.66
CA TRP A 215 -34.82 0.55 8.61
C TRP A 215 -33.64 0.98 9.52
N SER A 216 -33.40 0.30 10.65
CA SER A 216 -32.26 0.60 11.51
C SER A 216 -30.93 0.20 10.86
N GLU A 217 -30.88 -0.95 10.19
CA GLU A 217 -29.75 -1.39 9.37
C GLU A 217 -29.51 -0.46 8.19
N PHE A 218 -30.56 -0.02 7.49
CA PHE A 218 -30.44 0.95 6.41
C PHE A 218 -29.82 2.27 6.88
N ARG A 219 -30.32 2.85 7.99
CA ARG A 219 -29.71 4.04 8.59
C ARG A 219 -28.26 3.81 9.04
N SER A 220 -27.94 2.60 9.52
CA SER A 220 -26.56 2.24 9.87
C SER A 220 -25.66 2.22 8.63
N TYR A 221 -26.13 1.58 7.56
CA TYR A 221 -25.41 1.51 6.30
C TYR A 221 -25.21 2.89 5.67
N LEU A 222 -26.22 3.77 5.68
CA LEU A 222 -26.07 5.16 5.21
C LEU A 222 -24.97 5.93 5.97
N ARG A 223 -24.84 5.70 7.28
CA ARG A 223 -23.72 6.28 8.07
C ARG A 223 -22.37 5.68 7.66
N THR A 224 -22.32 4.38 7.41
CA THR A 224 -21.11 3.72 6.88
C THR A 224 -20.74 4.26 5.51
N LEU A 225 -21.71 4.43 4.61
CA LEU A 225 -21.53 4.99 3.28
C LEU A 225 -21.01 6.43 3.38
N ALA A 226 -21.63 7.29 4.17
CA ALA A 226 -21.18 8.67 4.36
C ALA A 226 -19.74 8.76 4.90
N ARG A 227 -19.40 7.95 5.92
CA ARG A 227 -18.04 7.87 6.48
C ARG A 227 -17.03 7.33 5.47
N SER A 228 -17.42 6.33 4.69
CA SER A 228 -16.56 5.71 3.67
C SER A 228 -16.33 6.66 2.50
N SER A 229 -17.36 7.36 2.02
CA SER A 229 -17.23 8.40 0.99
C SER A 229 -16.34 9.55 1.44
N ALA A 230 -16.48 10.02 2.70
CA ALA A 230 -15.58 11.03 3.25
C ALA A 230 -14.12 10.56 3.30
N ARG A 231 -13.90 9.29 3.68
CA ARG A 231 -12.56 8.69 3.67
C ARG A 231 -11.99 8.51 2.26
N PHE A 232 -12.81 8.08 1.31
CA PHE A 232 -12.46 7.95 -0.09
C PHE A 232 -12.00 9.30 -0.65
N LEU A 233 -12.79 10.37 -0.42
CA LEU A 233 -12.44 11.73 -0.81
C LEU A 233 -11.15 12.21 -0.14
N LEU A 234 -10.97 11.95 1.16
CA LEU A 234 -9.74 12.28 1.86
C LEU A 234 -8.53 11.58 1.23
N GLY A 235 -8.67 10.30 0.85
CA GLY A 235 -7.63 9.56 0.15
C GLY A 235 -7.27 10.20 -1.20
N ILE A 236 -8.28 10.64 -1.96
CA ILE A 236 -8.07 11.40 -3.20
C ILE A 236 -7.31 12.70 -2.96
N LEU A 237 -7.78 13.50 -2.01
CA LEU A 237 -7.14 14.78 -1.68
C LEU A 237 -5.68 14.60 -1.25
N LYS A 238 -5.38 13.55 -0.47
CA LYS A 238 -4.00 13.23 -0.07
C LYS A 238 -3.11 12.93 -1.27
N VAL A 239 -3.52 12.04 -2.18
CA VAL A 239 -2.67 11.67 -3.33
C VAL A 239 -2.52 12.85 -4.29
N LEU A 240 -3.59 13.60 -4.55
CA LEU A 240 -3.51 14.82 -5.36
C LEU A 240 -2.59 15.86 -4.72
N PHE A 241 -2.69 16.06 -3.40
CA PHE A 241 -1.84 16.99 -2.68
C PHE A 241 -0.36 16.61 -2.81
N ALA A 242 -0.02 15.34 -2.60
CA ALA A 242 1.34 14.87 -2.71
C ALA A 242 1.90 15.00 -4.14
N THR A 243 1.11 14.62 -5.15
CA THR A 243 1.53 14.69 -6.55
C THR A 243 1.67 16.12 -7.06
N LEU A 244 0.76 17.03 -6.67
CA LEU A 244 0.72 18.39 -7.22
C LEU A 244 1.59 19.39 -6.46
N TYR A 245 1.78 19.21 -5.14
CA TYR A 245 2.37 20.25 -4.29
C TYR A 245 3.64 19.83 -3.56
N LEU A 246 3.90 18.53 -3.37
CA LEU A 246 5.09 18.08 -2.64
C LEU A 246 6.27 17.70 -3.55
N GLY A 247 6.12 17.78 -4.87
CA GLY A 247 7.07 17.33 -5.90
C GLY A 247 8.53 17.39 -5.47
N ILE A 248 9.11 16.23 -5.18
CA ILE A 248 10.48 16.10 -4.68
C ILE A 248 11.39 15.78 -5.85
N ASP A 249 12.41 16.60 -6.02
CA ASP A 249 13.48 16.38 -7.00
C ASP A 249 14.50 15.34 -6.49
N ASN A 250 14.04 14.10 -6.30
CA ASN A 250 14.88 13.00 -5.86
C ASN A 250 15.99 12.70 -6.89
N ASP A 251 15.65 12.71 -8.17
CA ASP A 251 16.57 12.35 -9.24
C ASP A 251 17.79 13.27 -9.27
N THR A 252 17.60 14.59 -9.19
CA THR A 252 18.73 15.54 -9.18
C THR A 252 19.54 15.43 -7.88
N ILE A 253 18.90 15.24 -6.72
CA ILE A 253 19.61 15.06 -5.44
C ILE A 253 20.53 13.84 -5.51
N PHE A 254 20.01 12.70 -5.96
CA PHE A 254 20.82 11.49 -6.11
C PHE A 254 21.87 11.63 -7.21
N ALA A 255 21.53 12.16 -8.38
CA ALA A 255 22.44 12.28 -9.52
C ALA A 255 23.64 13.18 -9.22
N THR A 256 23.42 14.24 -8.43
CA THR A 256 24.49 15.18 -8.04
C THR A 256 25.19 14.76 -6.75
N SER A 257 24.82 13.62 -6.14
CA SER A 257 25.27 13.26 -4.79
C SER A 257 25.05 14.39 -3.79
N GLY A 258 23.97 15.16 -3.96
CA GLY A 258 23.61 16.32 -3.15
C GLY A 258 24.47 17.57 -3.39
N SER A 259 25.44 17.58 -4.31
CA SER A 259 26.35 18.71 -4.52
C SER A 259 25.67 19.96 -5.08
N ALA A 260 24.54 19.80 -5.78
CA ALA A 260 23.75 20.91 -6.31
C ALA A 260 22.87 21.61 -5.27
N PHE A 261 22.86 21.15 -4.01
CA PHE A 261 21.96 21.64 -2.97
C PHE A 261 22.71 22.09 -1.71
N SER A 262 22.13 23.07 -1.01
CA SER A 262 22.69 23.58 0.24
C SER A 262 22.57 22.57 1.39
N HIS A 263 23.42 22.70 2.42
CA HIS A 263 23.35 21.86 3.62
C HIS A 263 21.96 21.82 4.28
N PRO A 264 21.27 22.96 4.52
CA PRO A 264 19.93 22.93 5.08
C PRO A 264 18.93 22.20 4.19
N ARG A 265 19.04 22.35 2.86
CA ARG A 265 18.17 21.66 1.90
C ARG A 265 18.31 20.15 1.98
N LEU A 266 19.53 19.64 2.16
CA LEU A 266 19.80 18.20 2.31
C LEU A 266 19.25 17.62 3.63
N TRP A 267 19.12 18.42 4.70
CA TRP A 267 18.46 17.99 5.93
C TRP A 267 16.94 18.05 5.87
N LEU A 268 16.37 18.99 5.11
CA LEU A 268 14.92 19.07 4.88
C LEU A 268 14.43 17.97 3.93
N TRP A 269 15.25 17.55 2.96
CA TRP A 269 14.87 16.59 1.93
C TRP A 269 14.35 15.23 2.47
N PRO A 270 15.00 14.54 3.42
CA PRO A 270 14.47 13.27 3.96
C PRO A 270 13.12 13.43 4.68
N VAL A 271 12.84 14.62 5.22
CA VAL A 271 11.55 14.94 5.84
C VAL A 271 10.48 15.07 4.78
N GLU A 272 10.75 15.80 3.69
CA GLU A 272 9.87 15.89 2.52
C GLU A 272 9.62 14.50 1.92
N LEU A 273 10.68 13.70 1.73
CA LEU A 273 10.62 12.33 1.21
C LEU A 273 9.65 11.47 2.01
N TYR A 274 9.77 11.51 3.34
CA TYR A 274 8.82 10.84 4.21
C TYR A 274 7.39 11.35 4.05
N ILE A 275 7.18 12.66 4.10
CA ILE A 275 5.84 13.26 4.06
C ILE A 275 5.14 12.89 2.76
N THR A 276 5.81 13.04 1.61
CA THR A 276 5.30 12.65 0.30
C THR A 276 4.97 11.16 0.26
N PHE A 277 5.88 10.31 0.73
CA PHE A 277 5.64 8.87 0.72
C PHE A 277 4.46 8.47 1.63
N TYR A 278 4.40 9.01 2.84
CA TYR A 278 3.34 8.74 3.81
C TYR A 278 1.98 9.21 3.32
N ILE A 279 1.90 10.44 2.80
CA ILE A 279 0.63 11.02 2.33
C ILE A 279 0.13 10.25 1.11
N THR A 280 0.99 9.97 0.14
CA THR A 280 0.61 9.19 -1.05
C THR A 280 0.16 7.79 -0.65
N PHE A 281 0.96 7.05 0.11
CA PHE A 281 0.64 5.67 0.46
C PHE A 281 -0.59 5.56 1.39
N SER A 282 -0.72 6.45 2.37
CA SER A 282 -1.92 6.49 3.22
C SER A 282 -3.17 6.90 2.43
N GLY A 283 -3.04 7.73 1.39
CA GLY A 283 -4.14 8.09 0.50
C GLY A 283 -4.65 6.90 -0.33
N TRP A 284 -3.73 6.11 -0.89
CA TRP A 284 -4.08 4.84 -1.55
C TRP A 284 -4.81 3.87 -0.60
N THR A 285 -4.26 3.66 0.60
CA THR A 285 -4.89 2.81 1.62
C THR A 285 -6.27 3.35 2.03
N ASP A 286 -6.45 4.68 2.18
CA ASP A 286 -7.74 5.27 2.55
C ASP A 286 -8.83 4.96 1.52
N ILE A 287 -8.50 5.03 0.23
CA ILE A 287 -9.38 4.63 -0.87
C ILE A 287 -9.70 3.14 -0.77
N SER A 288 -8.70 2.28 -0.63
CA SER A 288 -8.89 0.83 -0.48
C SER A 288 -9.84 0.48 0.67
N ILE A 289 -9.64 1.07 1.84
CA ILE A 289 -10.48 0.81 3.02
C ILE A 289 -11.89 1.35 2.84
N ALA A 290 -12.05 2.52 2.21
CA ALA A 290 -13.36 3.06 1.92
C ALA A 290 -14.16 2.16 0.95
N LEU A 291 -13.54 1.73 -0.15
CA LEU A 291 -14.15 0.83 -1.13
C LEU A 291 -14.51 -0.53 -0.49
N GLY A 292 -13.60 -1.09 0.32
CA GLY A 292 -13.86 -2.32 1.07
C GLY A 292 -15.07 -2.19 2.00
N ARG A 293 -15.17 -1.10 2.77
CA ARG A 293 -16.28 -0.85 3.70
C ARG A 293 -17.61 -0.68 2.99
N ILE A 294 -17.64 0.00 1.83
CA ILE A 294 -18.85 0.13 1.00
C ILE A 294 -19.36 -1.24 0.56
N LEU A 295 -18.44 -2.13 0.15
CA LEU A 295 -18.78 -3.48 -0.30
C LEU A 295 -19.14 -4.44 0.84
N GLY A 296 -18.83 -4.08 2.09
CA GLY A 296 -19.17 -4.86 3.28
C GLY A 296 -18.01 -5.57 3.97
N TRP A 297 -16.80 -5.01 3.86
CA TRP A 297 -15.60 -5.52 4.52
C TRP A 297 -14.85 -4.42 5.29
N ASP A 298 -14.67 -4.64 6.58
CA ASP A 298 -13.83 -3.85 7.46
C ASP A 298 -12.37 -4.29 7.32
N LEU A 299 -11.66 -3.61 6.43
CA LEU A 299 -10.24 -3.83 6.15
C LEU A 299 -9.33 -3.29 7.27
N ILE A 300 -8.13 -3.86 7.37
CA ILE A 300 -7.12 -3.49 8.37
C ILE A 300 -6.55 -2.11 8.05
N GLU A 301 -6.43 -1.24 9.06
CA GLU A 301 -5.73 0.04 8.94
C GLU A 301 -4.23 -0.18 8.68
N ASN A 302 -3.65 0.39 7.62
CA ASN A 302 -2.19 0.33 7.41
C ASN A 302 -1.41 1.37 8.20
N PHE A 303 -2.02 2.46 8.62
CA PHE A 303 -1.32 3.59 9.23
C PHE A 303 -2.02 4.08 10.50
N ASP A 304 -1.27 4.20 11.59
CA ASP A 304 -1.74 4.84 12.83
C ASP A 304 -0.74 5.87 13.35
N ARG A 305 -0.79 7.07 12.72
CA ARG A 305 0.04 8.24 13.09
C ARG A 305 1.51 7.86 13.34
N PRO A 306 2.20 7.21 12.39
CA PRO A 306 3.54 6.66 12.59
C PRO A 306 4.58 7.72 12.99
N TRP A 307 4.40 8.97 12.59
CA TRP A 307 5.23 10.12 12.99
C TRP A 307 5.19 10.43 14.50
N GLN A 308 4.20 9.93 15.25
CA GLN A 308 4.12 10.10 16.72
C GLN A 308 4.91 9.05 17.51
N SER A 309 5.58 8.12 16.81
CA SER A 309 6.29 7.01 17.43
C SER A 309 7.49 7.48 18.25
N ARG A 310 7.65 6.93 19.45
CA ARG A 310 8.77 7.24 20.36
C ARG A 310 9.96 6.30 20.19
N SER A 311 9.87 5.36 19.25
CA SER A 311 10.94 4.43 18.90
C SER A 311 10.73 3.90 17.48
N VAL A 312 11.81 3.45 16.84
CA VAL A 312 11.75 2.80 15.51
C VAL A 312 10.88 1.53 15.54
N ALA A 313 10.92 0.79 16.65
CA ALA A 313 10.05 -0.37 16.83
C ALA A 313 8.56 -0.01 16.90
N GLU A 314 8.22 1.12 17.52
CA GLU A 314 6.85 1.64 17.53
C GLU A 314 6.42 2.15 16.16
N PHE A 315 7.34 2.78 15.43
CA PHE A 315 7.12 3.24 14.06
C PHE A 315 6.63 2.10 13.15
N TRP A 316 7.34 0.98 13.11
CA TRP A 316 6.95 -0.19 12.28
C TRP A 316 5.71 -0.93 12.78
N ARG A 317 5.22 -0.66 14.01
CA ARG A 317 3.90 -1.13 14.47
C ARG A 317 2.76 -0.24 14.00
N ARG A 318 3.05 0.96 13.52
CA ARG A 318 2.09 1.99 13.08
C ARG A 318 2.19 2.30 11.58
N TRP A 319 3.15 1.70 10.88
CA TRP A 319 3.41 1.88 9.46
C TRP A 319 3.20 0.56 8.71
N HIS A 320 2.47 0.60 7.61
CA HIS A 320 2.15 -0.56 6.76
C HIS A 320 1.75 -1.80 7.59
N ILE A 321 0.82 -1.58 8.53
CA ILE A 321 0.48 -2.53 9.62
C ILE A 321 0.09 -3.90 9.08
N SER A 322 -0.70 -3.98 8.00
CA SER A 322 -1.11 -5.28 7.44
C SER A 322 0.08 -6.11 6.97
N PHE A 323 1.05 -5.48 6.31
CA PHE A 323 2.31 -6.14 5.91
C PHE A 323 3.17 -6.51 7.12
N GLY A 324 3.25 -5.63 8.12
CA GLY A 324 3.94 -5.94 9.38
C GLY A 324 3.33 -7.16 10.10
N ILE A 325 2.00 -7.29 10.09
CA ILE A 325 1.29 -8.48 10.60
C ILE A 325 1.65 -9.71 9.78
N TRP A 326 1.67 -9.59 8.45
CA TRP A 326 2.04 -10.69 7.55
C TRP A 326 3.48 -11.17 7.82
N LEU A 327 4.45 -10.26 7.80
CA LEU A 327 5.86 -10.56 8.12
C LEU A 327 6.01 -11.22 9.49
N ARG A 328 5.28 -10.72 10.49
CA ARG A 328 5.29 -11.30 11.83
C ARG A 328 4.80 -12.74 11.82
N ASN A 329 3.67 -13.00 11.18
CA ASN A 329 2.99 -14.30 11.24
C ASN A 329 3.67 -15.37 10.36
N TYR A 330 4.25 -14.99 9.23
CA TYR A 330 4.78 -15.92 8.22
C TYR A 330 6.31 -15.94 8.12
N ILE A 331 7.02 -15.01 8.78
CA ILE A 331 8.50 -15.01 8.84
C ILE A 331 8.98 -15.02 10.30
N TYR A 332 8.68 -13.97 11.06
CA TYR A 332 9.23 -13.79 12.41
C TYR A 332 8.87 -14.91 13.39
N ILE A 333 7.58 -15.27 13.48
CA ILE A 333 7.10 -16.31 14.39
C ILE A 333 7.64 -17.69 13.99
N PRO A 334 7.59 -18.12 12.71
CA PRO A 334 8.20 -19.37 12.26
C PRO A 334 9.70 -19.49 12.56
N LEU A 335 10.47 -18.40 12.53
CA LEU A 335 11.90 -18.38 12.89
C LEU A 335 12.17 -18.56 14.41
N GLY A 336 11.12 -18.64 15.23
CA GLY A 336 11.22 -18.80 16.69
C GLY A 336 10.75 -17.57 17.47
N GLY A 337 10.40 -16.48 16.77
CA GLY A 337 9.87 -15.25 17.37
C GLY A 337 10.71 -14.74 18.53
N ASN A 338 10.06 -14.48 19.67
CA ASN A 338 10.73 -14.07 20.90
C ASN A 338 11.42 -15.21 21.66
N ARG A 339 11.17 -16.47 21.31
CA ARG A 339 11.62 -17.63 22.09
C ARG A 339 13.07 -18.02 21.79
N ARG A 340 13.52 -17.86 20.54
CA ARG A 340 14.86 -18.27 20.11
C ARG A 340 15.45 -17.21 19.18
N HIS A 341 16.63 -16.68 19.54
CA HIS A 341 17.38 -15.66 18.78
C HIS A 341 16.54 -14.44 18.30
N PRO A 342 15.81 -13.75 19.20
CA PRO A 342 14.88 -12.68 18.81
C PRO A 342 15.49 -11.58 17.93
N ASN A 343 16.73 -11.17 18.21
CA ASN A 343 17.38 -10.11 17.43
C ASN A 343 17.76 -10.59 16.01
N LEU A 344 18.21 -11.84 15.86
CA LEU A 344 18.45 -12.43 14.54
C LEU A 344 17.14 -12.58 13.77
N ASN A 345 16.06 -12.99 14.43
CA ASN A 345 14.75 -13.11 13.79
C ASN A 345 14.21 -11.76 13.33
N VAL A 346 14.38 -10.69 14.13
CA VAL A 346 14.05 -9.31 13.71
C VAL A 346 14.85 -8.94 12.47
N GLN A 347 16.17 -9.16 12.50
CA GLN A 347 17.04 -8.80 11.38
C GLN A 347 16.68 -9.55 10.09
N ALA A 348 16.46 -10.87 10.19
CA ALA A 348 16.01 -11.70 9.07
C ALA A 348 14.65 -11.24 8.51
N THR A 349 13.73 -10.84 9.39
CA THR A 349 12.39 -10.36 8.98
C THR A 349 12.49 -9.06 8.19
N PHE A 350 13.33 -8.10 8.61
CA PHE A 350 13.53 -6.85 7.86
C PHE A 350 14.30 -7.06 6.56
N LEU A 351 15.27 -7.97 6.53
CA LEU A 351 15.96 -8.32 5.28
C LEU A 351 15.00 -8.98 4.28
N ALA A 352 14.15 -9.90 4.74
CA ALA A 352 13.10 -10.48 3.91
C ALA A 352 12.10 -9.42 3.41
N SER A 353 11.78 -8.42 4.23
CA SER A 353 11.00 -7.25 3.80
C SER A 353 11.72 -6.45 2.71
N GLY A 354 13.03 -6.21 2.83
CA GLY A 354 13.83 -5.55 1.80
C GLY A 354 13.82 -6.33 0.48
N LEU A 355 14.01 -7.65 0.54
CA LEU A 355 13.93 -8.53 -0.63
C LEU A 355 12.54 -8.53 -1.27
N TRP A 356 11.47 -8.43 -0.48
CA TRP A 356 10.11 -8.26 -1.01
C TRP A 356 9.95 -6.95 -1.80
N HIS A 357 10.59 -5.87 -1.37
CA HIS A 357 10.60 -4.61 -2.12
C HIS A 357 11.41 -4.70 -3.42
N VAL A 358 12.58 -5.35 -3.40
CA VAL A 358 13.35 -5.69 -4.61
C VAL A 358 12.45 -6.42 -5.60
N TRP A 359 11.71 -7.43 -5.11
CA TRP A 359 10.79 -8.20 -5.91
C TRP A 359 9.67 -7.35 -6.55
N GLY A 360 9.11 -6.41 -5.79
CA GLY A 360 8.17 -5.42 -6.31
C GLY A 360 8.76 -4.55 -7.42
N ALA A 361 9.98 -4.04 -7.22
CA ALA A 361 10.67 -3.19 -8.18
C ALA A 361 11.00 -3.93 -9.48
N LEU A 362 11.48 -5.18 -9.39
CA LEU A 362 11.72 -6.05 -10.56
C LEU A 362 10.46 -6.25 -11.40
N LYS A 363 9.29 -6.37 -10.76
CA LYS A 363 8.02 -6.51 -11.48
C LYS A 363 7.57 -5.22 -12.14
N ALA A 364 7.77 -4.09 -11.48
CA ALA A 364 7.36 -2.78 -11.98
C ALA A 364 8.25 -2.29 -13.13
N LEU A 365 9.57 -2.45 -12.98
CA LEU A 365 10.59 -1.95 -13.91
C LEU A 365 11.04 -3.00 -14.93
N GLY A 366 10.69 -4.27 -14.70
CA GLY A 366 11.15 -5.41 -15.49
C GLY A 366 12.46 -5.98 -14.98
N VAL A 367 12.71 -7.25 -15.27
CA VAL A 367 13.92 -8.00 -14.84
C VAL A 367 15.21 -7.30 -15.30
N THR A 368 15.20 -6.70 -16.49
CA THR A 368 16.33 -5.95 -17.04
C THR A 368 16.39 -4.49 -16.59
N GLY A 369 15.29 -3.95 -16.03
CA GLY A 369 15.18 -2.54 -15.63
C GLY A 369 15.52 -2.26 -14.17
N TYR A 370 15.73 -3.29 -13.35
CA TYR A 370 16.14 -3.16 -11.95
C TYR A 370 17.36 -4.07 -11.67
N PRO A 371 18.58 -3.58 -11.97
CA PRO A 371 19.77 -4.41 -11.98
C PRO A 371 20.18 -4.82 -10.55
N PRO A 372 20.93 -5.93 -10.37
CA PRO A 372 21.28 -6.46 -9.04
C PRO A 372 21.95 -5.44 -8.11
N GLU A 373 22.72 -4.50 -8.66
CA GLU A 373 23.40 -3.44 -7.93
C GLU A 373 22.39 -2.50 -7.23
N ALA A 374 21.22 -2.28 -7.83
CA ALA A 374 20.17 -1.44 -7.25
C ALA A 374 19.53 -2.09 -6.01
N TRP A 375 19.63 -3.42 -5.86
CA TRP A 375 18.99 -4.15 -4.75
C TRP A 375 19.58 -3.78 -3.39
N ILE A 376 20.84 -3.32 -3.39
CA ILE A 376 21.55 -2.94 -2.18
C ILE A 376 20.83 -1.84 -1.40
N GLY A 377 20.08 -0.95 -2.08
CA GLY A 377 19.29 0.10 -1.43
C GLY A 377 18.25 -0.46 -0.47
N PHE A 378 17.42 -1.41 -0.95
CA PHE A 378 16.43 -2.09 -0.13
C PHE A 378 17.04 -3.01 0.94
N ILE A 379 18.15 -3.68 0.62
CA ILE A 379 18.87 -4.54 1.58
C ILE A 379 19.43 -3.69 2.72
N LEU A 380 20.07 -2.56 2.41
CA LEU A 380 20.61 -1.63 3.40
C LEU A 380 19.49 -1.03 4.25
N TRP A 381 18.38 -0.61 3.64
CA TRP A 381 17.20 -0.16 4.38
C TRP A 381 16.69 -1.22 5.37
N GLY A 382 16.62 -2.49 4.94
CA GLY A 382 16.22 -3.61 5.80
C GLY A 382 17.23 -3.86 6.92
N PHE A 383 18.53 -3.77 6.61
CA PHE A 383 19.59 -3.89 7.60
C PHE A 383 19.51 -2.81 8.69
N LEU A 384 19.40 -1.54 8.29
CA LEU A 384 19.32 -0.39 9.19
C LEU A 384 18.11 -0.49 10.12
N ASN A 385 16.92 -0.77 9.58
CA ASN A 385 15.71 -0.87 10.39
C ASN A 385 15.71 -2.09 11.31
N GLY A 386 16.18 -3.25 10.84
CA GLY A 386 16.37 -4.43 11.66
C GLY A 386 17.31 -4.17 12.84
N SER A 387 18.44 -3.52 12.57
CA SER A 387 19.44 -3.15 13.58
C SER A 387 18.86 -2.15 14.59
N ALA A 388 18.12 -1.14 14.16
CA ALA A 388 17.52 -0.16 15.06
C ALA A 388 16.44 -0.77 15.97
N VAL A 389 15.62 -1.69 15.45
CA VAL A 389 14.64 -2.43 16.26
C VAL A 389 15.35 -3.38 17.23
N ALA A 390 16.39 -4.09 16.79
CA ALA A 390 17.18 -4.96 17.65
C ALA A 390 17.89 -4.17 18.77
N ALA A 391 18.47 -3.00 18.45
CA ALA A 391 19.09 -2.10 19.40
C ALA A 391 18.08 -1.57 20.43
N ALA A 392 16.89 -1.15 20.00
CA ALA A 392 15.83 -0.72 20.90
C ALA A 392 15.38 -1.86 21.85
N ARG A 393 15.34 -3.11 21.37
CA ARG A 393 15.06 -4.27 22.22
C ARG A 393 16.17 -4.53 23.22
N PHE A 394 17.43 -4.48 22.79
CA PHE A 394 18.59 -4.62 23.67
C PHE A 394 18.58 -3.55 24.77
N TRP A 395 18.37 -2.29 24.41
CA TRP A 395 18.25 -1.17 25.34
C TRP A 395 17.17 -1.40 26.41
N ASN A 396 16.00 -1.89 26.00
CA ASN A 396 14.86 -2.08 26.91
C ASN A 396 14.97 -3.33 27.80
N ASN A 397 15.65 -4.38 27.33
CA ASN A 397 15.68 -5.68 28.00
C ASN A 397 16.99 -5.96 28.77
N THR A 398 17.97 -5.06 28.70
CA THR A 398 19.25 -5.22 29.42
C THR A 398 19.17 -4.56 30.79
N SER A 399 19.19 -5.38 31.85
CA SER A 399 19.12 -4.93 33.24
C SER A 399 20.30 -4.06 33.65
N ALA A 400 21.49 -4.32 33.11
CA ALA A 400 22.68 -3.49 33.35
C ALA A 400 22.48 -2.01 32.94
N LEU A 401 21.53 -1.71 32.04
CA LEU A 401 21.21 -0.36 31.59
C LEU A 401 20.07 0.31 32.40
N ASP A 402 19.51 -0.36 33.42
CA ASP A 402 18.42 0.19 34.23
C ASP A 402 18.82 1.50 34.93
N SER A 403 20.02 1.53 35.53
CA SER A 403 20.53 2.72 36.24
C SER A 403 20.69 3.92 35.30
N LEU A 404 21.21 3.70 34.09
CA LEU A 404 21.34 4.73 33.05
C LEU A 404 19.97 5.21 32.57
N ARG A 405 19.04 4.30 32.28
CA ARG A 405 17.66 4.63 31.88
C ARG A 405 16.98 5.49 32.94
N GLU A 406 17.19 5.17 34.22
CA GLU A 406 16.58 5.90 35.32
C GLU A 406 17.19 7.29 35.53
N ARG A 407 18.51 7.44 35.35
CA ARG A 407 19.17 8.76 35.34
C ARG A 407 18.63 9.64 34.20
N LEU A 408 18.53 9.09 32.98
CA LEU A 408 17.96 9.79 31.83
C LEU A 408 16.49 10.17 32.03
N ARG A 409 15.71 9.35 32.75
CA ARG A 409 14.31 9.68 33.08
C ARG A 409 14.18 10.83 34.07
N ARG A 410 15.06 10.89 35.08
CA ARG A 410 15.03 11.90 36.14
C ARG A 410 15.56 13.27 35.71
N GLY A 411 16.49 13.31 34.76
CA GLY A 411 17.15 14.56 34.34
C GLY A 411 16.33 15.50 33.45
N LEU A 412 15.19 15.05 32.88
CA LEU A 412 14.41 15.84 31.92
C LEU A 412 12.89 15.70 32.14
N PRO A 413 12.11 16.77 31.93
CA PRO A 413 10.65 16.70 31.93
C PRO A 413 10.12 15.65 30.94
N SER A 414 9.02 14.98 31.30
CA SER A 414 8.45 13.89 30.49
C SER A 414 8.11 14.32 29.05
N ILE A 415 7.62 15.55 28.87
CA ILE A 415 7.32 16.11 27.55
C ILE A 415 8.58 16.22 26.69
N VAL A 416 9.68 16.74 27.24
CA VAL A 416 10.95 16.90 26.53
C VAL A 416 11.49 15.53 26.10
N ARG A 417 11.47 14.55 27.01
CA ARG A 417 11.89 13.18 26.69
C ARG A 417 11.06 12.55 25.58
N HIS A 418 9.72 12.71 25.64
CA HIS A 418 8.84 12.16 24.61
C HIS A 418 9.06 12.81 23.25
N ARG A 419 9.22 14.15 23.20
CA ARG A 419 9.50 14.87 21.96
C ARG A 419 10.88 14.53 21.40
N ALA A 420 11.89 14.44 22.24
CA ALA A 420 13.22 13.99 21.83
C ALA A 420 13.19 12.56 21.27
N ALA A 421 12.50 11.63 21.94
CA ALA A 421 12.35 10.26 21.45
C ALA A 421 11.59 10.20 20.11
N GLN A 422 10.56 11.03 19.92
CA GLN A 422 9.85 11.17 18.65
C GLN A 422 10.77 11.70 17.55
N ALA A 423 11.50 12.79 17.83
CA ALA A 423 12.43 13.39 16.87
C ALA A 423 13.55 12.43 16.48
N MET A 424 14.11 11.68 17.43
CA MET A 424 15.15 10.68 17.17
C MET A 424 14.63 9.52 16.33
N ALA A 425 13.47 8.96 16.70
CA ALA A 425 12.86 7.86 15.95
C ALA A 425 12.51 8.30 14.53
N PHE A 426 11.92 9.48 14.38
CA PHE A 426 11.57 10.06 13.10
C PHE A 426 12.81 10.36 12.25
N GLY A 427 13.82 11.04 12.82
CA GLY A 427 15.05 11.38 12.13
C GLY A 427 15.79 10.13 11.64
N PHE A 428 15.90 9.10 12.47
CA PHE A 428 16.46 7.81 12.04
C PHE A 428 15.70 7.24 10.85
N VAL A 429 14.37 7.17 10.96
CA VAL A 429 13.52 6.55 9.93
C VAL A 429 13.56 7.34 8.62
N ALA A 430 13.52 8.67 8.67
CA ALA A 430 13.64 9.55 7.52
C ALA A 430 14.98 9.34 6.79
N LEU A 431 16.09 9.25 7.53
CA LEU A 431 17.42 8.97 6.95
C LEU A 431 17.51 7.54 6.41
N ALA A 432 16.92 6.56 7.11
CA ALA A 432 16.94 5.16 6.68
C ALA A 432 16.21 4.96 5.34
N TRP A 433 15.29 5.85 4.96
CA TRP A 433 14.60 5.81 3.67
C TRP A 433 15.42 6.35 2.49
N ILE A 434 16.53 7.06 2.71
CA ILE A 434 17.41 7.50 1.62
C ILE A 434 17.82 6.32 0.72
N PRO A 435 18.43 5.23 1.22
CA PRO A 435 18.79 4.09 0.37
C PRO A 435 17.58 3.34 -0.19
N PHE A 436 16.40 3.42 0.42
CA PHE A 436 15.18 2.79 -0.09
C PHE A 436 14.69 3.44 -1.38
N PHE A 437 14.90 4.76 -1.53
CA PHE A 437 14.48 5.53 -2.70
C PHE A 437 15.62 5.76 -3.71
N LEU A 438 16.74 5.03 -3.57
CA LEU A 438 17.85 5.09 -4.51
C LEU A 438 17.38 4.69 -5.93
N PRO A 439 17.54 5.54 -6.96
CA PRO A 439 17.22 5.19 -8.32
C PRO A 439 18.11 4.06 -8.85
N PRO A 440 17.59 3.14 -9.68
CA PRO A 440 18.33 1.94 -10.08
C PRO A 440 19.56 2.18 -10.95
N TRP A 441 19.65 3.35 -11.60
CA TRP A 441 20.79 3.78 -12.40
C TRP A 441 21.85 4.56 -11.58
N ILE A 442 21.67 4.69 -10.27
CA ILE A 442 22.57 5.43 -9.38
C ILE A 442 23.21 4.48 -8.39
N GLY A 443 24.54 4.56 -8.25
CA GLY A 443 25.29 3.74 -7.32
C GLY A 443 25.07 4.12 -5.85
N ILE A 444 25.23 3.14 -4.96
CA ILE A 444 25.01 3.30 -3.52
C ILE A 444 25.97 4.30 -2.87
N GLU A 445 27.13 4.55 -3.48
CA GLU A 445 28.10 5.56 -3.08
C GLU A 445 27.49 6.97 -3.03
N ASN A 446 26.48 7.26 -3.86
CA ASN A 446 25.80 8.55 -3.84
C ASN A 446 25.01 8.76 -2.54
N CYS A 447 24.40 7.71 -1.98
CA CYS A 447 23.79 7.77 -0.65
C CYS A 447 24.82 8.16 0.42
N TRP A 448 26.00 7.55 0.36
CA TRP A 448 27.08 7.86 1.31
C TRP A 448 27.59 9.29 1.16
N ASN A 449 27.77 9.76 -0.07
CA ASN A 449 28.19 11.13 -0.36
C ASN A 449 27.17 12.16 0.14
N ILE A 450 25.87 11.90 -0.05
CA ILE A 450 24.80 12.75 0.48
C ILE A 450 24.89 12.82 2.01
N LEU A 451 24.96 11.67 2.69
CA LEU A 451 25.06 11.63 4.16
C LEU A 451 26.32 12.35 4.67
N ARG A 452 27.46 12.19 3.98
CA ARG A 452 28.70 12.89 4.32
C ARG A 452 28.52 14.40 4.19
N ARG A 453 27.89 14.88 3.12
CA ARG A 453 27.59 16.31 2.94
C ARG A 453 26.59 16.82 3.96
N MET A 454 25.62 16.03 4.39
CA MET A 454 24.70 16.46 5.45
C MET A 454 25.45 16.78 6.75
N VAL A 455 26.46 15.98 7.11
CA VAL A 455 27.16 16.09 8.39
C VAL A 455 28.36 17.06 8.35
N PHE A 456 29.15 16.99 7.29
CA PHE A 456 30.38 17.76 7.17
C PHE A 456 30.17 18.94 6.22
N LEU A 457 30.32 20.16 6.73
CA LEU A 457 30.48 21.35 5.91
C LEU A 457 31.75 21.15 5.08
N GLY A 458 31.58 20.93 3.78
CA GLY A 458 32.69 20.81 2.82
C GLY A 458 33.25 22.18 2.50
#